data_AF-A0A951U6P5-F1
#
_entry.id   AF-A0A951U6P5-F1
#
_cell.length_a   1.000
_cell.length_b   1.000
_cell.length_c   1.000
_cell.angle_alpha   90.00
_cell.angle_beta   90.00
_cell.angle_gamma   90.00
#
_symmetry.space_group_name_H-M   'P 1'
#
loop_
_entity.id
_entity.type
_entity.pdbx_description
1 polymer ?
#
loop_
_entity_poly.entity_id
_entity_poly.type
_entity_poly.pdbx_seq_one_letter_code
_entity_poly.pdbx_strand_id
1 'polypeptide(L)'
;MTALFIDIDATQAALQTTAAELQARLAEESGERYRIEDLQTALAHWLELSIESLVEDALFHAHAGDRSYAFNRRAFETQLRKLPAEAASSQAA
;
A
#
# COMPACT_ATOMS: atom_id res chain seq x y z
N MET A 1 3.45 -18.47 -11.03
CA MET A 1 3.53 -17.60 -9.85
C MET A 1 4.21 -16.32 -10.29
N THR A 2 3.43 -15.26 -10.54
CA THR A 2 4.00 -13.94 -10.84
C THR A 2 4.56 -13.43 -9.53
N ALA A 3 5.89 -13.31 -9.43
CA ALA A 3 6.52 -12.71 -8.27
C ALA A 3 6.11 -11.24 -8.23
N LEU A 4 5.44 -10.82 -7.15
CA LEU A 4 5.13 -9.43 -6.92
C LEU A 4 6.44 -8.77 -6.50
N PHE A 5 7.03 -7.96 -7.40
CA PHE A 5 8.22 -7.19 -7.08
C PHE A 5 7.80 -5.90 -6.37
N ILE A 6 8.18 -5.79 -5.10
CA ILE A 6 8.12 -4.52 -4.39
C ILE A 6 9.37 -3.75 -4.80
N ASP A 7 9.16 -2.61 -5.47
CA ASP A 7 10.24 -1.67 -5.76
C ASP A 7 10.61 -0.94 -4.46
N ILE A 8 11.68 -1.43 -3.84
CA ILE A 8 12.19 -0.91 -2.57
C ILE A 8 12.65 0.54 -2.74
N ASP A 9 13.27 0.87 -3.87
CA ASP A 9 13.78 2.21 -4.13
C ASP A 9 12.64 3.20 -4.32
N ALA A 10 11.59 2.82 -5.05
CA ALA A 10 10.39 3.62 -5.19
C ALA A 10 9.65 3.82 -3.86
N THR A 11 9.58 2.77 -3.02
CA THR A 11 8.95 2.84 -1.70
C THR A 11 9.73 3.79 -0.78
N GLN A 12 11.05 3.69 -0.78
CA GLN A 12 11.93 4.58 0.00
C GLN A 12 11.78 6.04 -0.45
N ALA A 13 11.75 6.29 -1.77
CA ALA A 13 11.56 7.63 -2.32
C ALA A 13 10.19 8.22 -1.94
N ALA A 14 9.14 7.41 -1.96
CA ALA A 14 7.80 7.80 -1.52
C ALA A 14 7.79 8.17 -0.02
N LEU A 15 8.33 7.31 0.85
CA LEU A 15 8.44 7.58 2.28
C LEU A 15 9.22 8.87 2.57
N GLN A 16 10.30 9.13 1.84
CA GLN A 16 11.08 10.36 1.99
C GLN A 16 10.28 11.60 1.60
N THR A 17 9.56 11.54 0.50
CA THR A 17 8.73 12.65 0.00
C THR A 17 7.60 12.93 0.99
N THR A 18 6.87 11.89 1.40
CA THR A 18 5.76 12.01 2.35
C THR A 18 6.21 12.50 3.73
N ALA A 19 7.38 12.07 4.22
CA ALA A 19 7.93 12.58 5.47
C ALA A 19 8.21 14.09 5.42
N ALA A 20 8.71 14.60 4.28
CA ALA A 20 8.95 16.03 4.10
C ALA A 20 7.64 16.82 4.04
N GLU A 21 6.64 16.33 3.31
CA GLU A 21 5.31 16.95 3.25
C GLU A 21 4.64 16.96 4.64
N LEU A 22 4.73 15.86 5.38
CA LEU A 22 4.16 15.75 6.72
C LEU A 22 4.84 16.71 7.70
N GLN A 23 6.18 16.81 7.65
CA GLN A 23 6.92 17.77 8.46
C GLN A 23 6.49 19.20 8.18
N ALA A 24 6.33 19.57 6.90
CA ALA A 24 5.88 20.90 6.51
C ALA A 24 4.49 21.20 7.07
N ARG A 25 3.55 20.26 6.95
CA ARG A 25 2.19 20.42 7.49
C ARG A 25 2.16 20.52 9.01
N LEU A 26 2.91 19.69 9.73
CA LEU A 26 2.98 19.75 11.18
C LEU A 26 3.59 21.09 11.65
N ALA A 27 4.61 21.58 10.95
CA ALA A 27 5.20 22.88 11.24
C ALA A 27 4.21 24.04 11.01
N GLU A 28 3.35 23.94 9.99
CA GLU A 28 2.31 24.94 9.70
C GLU A 28 1.13 24.88 10.69
N GLU A 29 0.66 23.68 11.02
CA GLU A 29 -0.58 23.48 11.80
C GLU A 29 -0.34 23.53 13.32
N SER A 30 0.75 22.91 13.81
CA SER A 30 1.05 22.82 15.26
C SER A 30 2.32 23.56 15.67
N GLY A 31 3.13 24.05 14.72
CA GLY A 31 4.43 24.66 14.99
C GLY A 31 5.52 23.64 15.37
N GLU A 32 5.20 22.35 15.32
CA GLU A 32 6.10 21.28 15.72
C GLU A 32 7.07 20.92 14.60
N ARG A 33 8.32 20.59 14.97
CA ARG A 33 9.36 20.18 14.02
C ARG A 33 9.95 18.84 14.44
N TYR A 34 9.62 17.82 13.67
CA TYR A 34 10.15 16.46 13.82
C TYR A 34 11.35 16.27 12.90
N ARG A 35 12.25 15.33 13.20
CA ARG A 35 13.29 14.95 12.23
C ARG A 35 12.66 14.12 11.12
N ILE A 36 13.10 14.32 9.89
CA ILE A 36 12.60 13.57 8.72
C ILE A 36 12.80 12.05 8.91
N GLU A 37 13.94 11.65 9.49
CA GLU A 37 14.27 10.24 9.79
C GLU A 37 13.24 9.59 10.72
N ASP A 38 12.79 10.32 11.74
CA ASP A 38 11.80 9.84 12.70
C ASP A 38 10.43 9.68 12.02
N LEU A 39 10.04 10.63 11.17
CA LEU A 39 8.80 10.57 10.40
C LEU A 39 8.82 9.43 9.38
N GLN A 40 9.94 9.20 8.70
CA GLN A 40 10.10 8.07 7.78
C GLN A 40 9.94 6.74 8.51
N THR A 41 10.55 6.60 9.69
CA THR A 41 10.43 5.40 10.53
C THR A 41 8.98 5.16 10.95
N ALA A 42 8.28 6.21 11.39
CA ALA A 42 6.86 6.12 11.75
C ALA A 42 5.98 5.74 10.56
N LEU A 43 6.20 6.36 9.38
CA LEU A 43 5.47 6.06 8.16
C LEU A 43 5.69 4.63 7.68
N ALA A 44 6.93 4.13 7.75
CA ALA A 44 7.25 2.74 7.41
C ALA A 44 6.52 1.76 8.33
N HIS A 45 6.57 1.99 9.65
CA HIS A 45 5.87 1.15 10.61
C HIS A 45 4.35 1.17 10.42
N TRP A 46 3.75 2.33 10.12
CA TRP A 46 2.32 2.40 9.80
C TRP A 46 1.96 1.69 8.51
N LEU A 47 2.84 1.71 7.51
CA LEU A 47 2.65 0.95 6.28
C LEU A 47 2.67 -0.56 6.57
N GLU A 48 3.61 -1.03 7.38
CA GLU A 48 3.68 -2.44 7.81
C GLU A 48 2.39 -2.88 8.51
N LEU A 49 1.94 -2.13 9.52
CA LEU A 49 0.69 -2.43 10.24
C LEU A 49 -0.54 -2.42 9.31
N SER A 50 -0.57 -1.50 8.35
CA SER A 50 -1.66 -1.43 7.36
C SER A 50 -1.66 -2.67 6.47
N ILE A 51 -0.49 -3.15 6.06
CA ILE A 51 -0.35 -4.38 5.28
C ILE A 51 -0.77 -5.60 6.11
N GLU A 52 -0.34 -5.69 7.37
CA GLU A 52 -0.74 -6.78 8.28
C GLU A 52 -2.26 -6.86 8.42
N SER A 53 -2.91 -5.74 8.74
CA SER A 53 -4.37 -5.67 8.84
C SER A 53 -5.07 -6.09 7.55
N LEU A 54 -4.56 -5.66 6.38
CA LEU A 54 -5.13 -6.04 5.09
C LEU A 54 -4.98 -7.55 4.82
N VAL A 55 -3.87 -8.15 5.25
CA VAL A 55 -3.64 -9.59 5.11
C VAL A 55 -4.57 -10.38 6.03
N GLU A 56 -4.73 -9.95 7.29
CA GLU A 56 -5.66 -10.58 8.24
C GLU A 56 -7.11 -10.55 7.72
N ASP A 57 -7.55 -9.39 7.22
CA ASP A 57 -8.88 -9.24 6.61
C ASP A 57 -9.05 -10.15 5.39
N ALA A 58 -8.04 -10.19 4.50
CA ALA A 58 -8.08 -11.05 3.33
C ALA A 58 -8.16 -12.54 3.70
N LEU A 59 -7.40 -12.97 4.72
CA LEU A 59 -7.43 -14.34 5.25
C LEU A 59 -8.78 -14.67 5.88
N PHE A 60 -9.30 -13.77 6.71
CA PHE A 60 -10.61 -13.92 7.33
C PHE A 60 -11.71 -14.11 6.27
N HIS A 61 -11.76 -13.25 5.26
CA HIS A 61 -12.78 -13.33 4.21
C HIS A 61 -12.58 -14.52 3.27
N ALA A 62 -11.34 -14.90 2.96
CA ALA A 62 -11.06 -16.09 2.17
C ALA A 62 -11.50 -17.37 2.89
N HIS A 63 -11.34 -17.42 4.22
CA HIS A 63 -11.71 -18.58 5.04
C HIS A 63 -13.20 -18.63 5.40
N ALA A 64 -13.80 -17.50 5.78
CA ALA A 64 -15.21 -17.40 6.17
C ALA A 64 -16.17 -17.59 4.98
N GLY A 65 -15.69 -17.42 3.73
CA GLY A 65 -16.50 -17.53 2.51
C GLY A 65 -17.51 -16.39 2.34
N ASP A 66 -17.57 -15.45 3.28
CA ASP A 66 -18.46 -14.30 3.23
C ASP A 66 -17.84 -13.16 2.42
N ARG A 67 -18.38 -12.98 1.20
CA ARG A 67 -17.97 -11.97 0.22
C ARG A 67 -18.68 -10.63 0.40
N SER A 68 -19.53 -10.50 1.41
CA SER A 68 -20.42 -9.36 1.60
C SER A 68 -19.69 -8.12 2.13
N TYR A 69 -18.53 -8.30 2.78
CA TYR A 69 -17.76 -7.24 3.44
C TYR A 69 -16.31 -7.10 2.94
N ALA A 70 -16.02 -7.58 1.73
CA ALA A 70 -14.70 -7.38 1.12
C ALA A 70 -14.43 -5.87 0.95
N PHE A 71 -13.45 -5.35 1.69
CA PHE A 71 -13.04 -3.96 1.64
C PHE A 71 -12.87 -3.54 0.17
N ASN A 72 -13.79 -2.70 -0.27
CA ASN A 72 -13.83 -2.07 -1.58
C ASN A 72 -13.53 -3.02 -2.76
N ARG A 73 -14.13 -4.22 -2.80
CA ARG A 73 -14.04 -5.17 -3.94
C ARG A 73 -14.12 -4.47 -5.29
N ARG A 74 -14.99 -3.46 -5.41
CA ARG A 74 -15.17 -2.66 -6.62
C ARG A 74 -13.95 -1.79 -6.94
N ALA A 75 -13.35 -1.12 -5.95
CA ALA A 75 -12.11 -0.37 -6.15
C ALA A 75 -10.91 -1.29 -6.38
N PHE A 76 -10.83 -2.44 -5.69
CA PHE A 76 -9.81 -3.46 -5.92
C PHE A 76 -9.90 -4.02 -7.34
N GLU A 77 -11.07 -4.47 -7.79
CA GLU A 77 -11.30 -4.93 -9.16
C GLU A 77 -11.05 -3.82 -10.20
N THR A 78 -11.35 -2.56 -9.86
CA THR A 78 -11.09 -1.41 -10.73
C THR A 78 -9.59 -1.09 -10.82
N GLN A 79 -8.85 -1.20 -9.72
CA GLN A 79 -7.39 -1.07 -9.67
C GLN A 79 -6.73 -2.22 -10.43
N LEU A 80 -7.19 -3.45 -10.24
CA LEU A 80 -6.69 -4.65 -10.92
C LEU A 80 -6.83 -4.55 -12.46
N ARG A 81 -7.92 -3.95 -12.96
CA ARG A 81 -8.15 -3.72 -14.40
C ARG A 81 -7.29 -2.61 -15.01
N LYS A 82 -6.71 -1.73 -14.18
CA LYS A 82 -5.83 -0.64 -14.62
C LYS A 82 -4.37 -1.08 -14.70
N LEU A 83 -4.02 -2.18 -14.05
CA LEU A 83 -2.72 -2.81 -14.24
C LEU A 83 -2.68 -3.38 -15.67
N PRO A 84 -1.63 -3.11 -16.46
CA PRO A 84 -1.51 -3.67 -17.79
C PRO A 84 -1.57 -5.19 -17.66
N ALA A 85 -2.55 -5.80 -18.32
CA ALA A 85 -2.57 -7.24 -18.50
C ALA A 85 -1.30 -7.56 -19.28
N GLU A 86 -0.25 -8.01 -18.60
CA GLU A 86 0.81 -8.73 -19.29
C GLU A 86 0.11 -9.83 -20.06
N ALA A 87 0.18 -9.68 -21.38
CA ALA A 87 -0.54 -10.49 -22.32
C ALA A 87 -0.26 -11.95 -21.98
N ALA A 88 -1.32 -12.68 -21.61
CA ALA A 88 -1.40 -14.10 -21.82
C ALA A 88 -1.37 -14.35 -23.34
N SER A 89 -0.21 -14.13 -23.95
CA SER A 89 0.12 -14.56 -25.28
C SER A 89 1.32 -15.47 -25.17
N SER A 90 1.07 -16.67 -24.65
CA SER A 90 1.47 -17.86 -25.39
C SER A 90 0.70 -19.09 -24.94
N GLN A 91 0.25 -19.84 -25.95
CA GLN A 91 -0.24 -21.22 -25.92
C GLN A 91 -1.75 -21.44 -25.72
N ALA A 92 -2.47 -21.34 -26.83
CA ALA A 92 -3.45 -22.36 -27.21
C ALA A 92 -3.65 -22.38 -28.73
N ALA A 93 -2.96 -23.34 -29.38
CA ALA A 93 -3.22 -24.01 -30.67
C ALA A 93 -1.95 -24.11 -31.54
#